data_AF-A0A2G9YRJ4-F1
#
_entry.id   AF-A0A2G9YRJ4-F1
#
_cell.length_a   1.000
_cell.length_b   1.000
_cell.length_c   1.000
_cell.angle_alpha   90.00
_cell.angle_beta   90.00
_cell.angle_gamma   90.00
#
_symmetry.space_group_name_H-M   'P 1'
#
loop_
_entity.id
_entity.type
_entity.pdbx_description
1 polymer ?
#
loop_
_entity_poly.entity_id
_entity_poly.type
_entity_poly.pdbx_seq_one_letter_code
_entity_poly.pdbx_strand_id
1 'polypeptide(L)'
;MLHSEYKAVVERQGTVLVKVPKVNPDSEVVEIKIPDDPEVAVTRPLNKLFQTKSPDFDRWAAGGFGYSIGGCMTFFMRDEGAPTYAGHLTSSTGLSGTPEEWLDPLSLAIREGTEELIIANSSRGMVVPQLEGNGVEQINLHIQTIAKSNQQTLLHFRPDIPPLSENIPMSFMDMPNEREIKIQWRDQESRQKGLINFDPGVNGIDFLKVAELDSSIFYLRGIVVHAESEGGFSHPSIGIKDDFVLLDGEATGGGKFLNRKVYVINLGSFKQWKTAGFGSDHLLEPLLIFQGGQRLPIEPVRALFTPVSMEIIKAVLSKLEAQ
;
A
#
# COMPACT_ATOMS: atom_id res chain seq x y z
N MET A 1 28.53 -8.45 -19.61
CA MET A 1 27.94 -9.59 -20.35
C MET A 1 26.94 -10.40 -19.50
N LEU A 2 26.43 -9.84 -18.38
CA LEU A 2 25.48 -10.46 -17.43
C LEU A 2 24.02 -9.98 -17.62
N HIS A 3 23.75 -9.16 -18.64
CA HIS A 3 22.51 -8.40 -18.76
C HIS A 3 21.32 -9.21 -19.33
N SER A 4 21.58 -10.23 -20.14
CA SER A 4 20.52 -11.01 -20.80
C SER A 4 19.94 -12.13 -19.94
N GLU A 5 20.74 -12.73 -19.06
CA GLU A 5 20.29 -13.84 -18.19
C GLU A 5 19.47 -13.34 -17.01
N TYR A 6 19.81 -12.19 -16.43
CA TYR A 6 19.01 -11.54 -15.39
C TYR A 6 17.65 -11.06 -15.91
N LYS A 7 17.61 -10.48 -17.11
CA LYS A 7 16.36 -10.00 -17.71
C LYS A 7 15.33 -11.11 -17.86
N ALA A 8 15.75 -12.26 -18.37
CA ALA A 8 14.84 -13.39 -18.63
C ALA A 8 14.28 -14.06 -17.35
N VAL A 9 15.02 -14.01 -16.23
CA VAL A 9 14.56 -14.54 -14.92
C VAL A 9 13.70 -13.53 -14.17
N VAL A 10 14.07 -12.24 -14.22
CA VAL A 10 13.32 -11.14 -13.60
C VAL A 10 11.99 -10.91 -14.31
N GLU A 11 11.95 -10.95 -15.65
CA GLU A 11 10.73 -10.79 -16.47
C GLU A 11 9.67 -11.88 -16.21
N ARG A 12 10.02 -12.98 -15.53
CA ARG A 12 9.10 -14.10 -15.25
C ARG A 12 8.68 -14.24 -13.79
N GLN A 13 9.36 -13.60 -12.83
CA GLN A 13 9.14 -13.85 -11.39
C GLN A 13 8.76 -12.60 -10.57
N GLY A 14 8.78 -11.40 -11.16
CA GLY A 14 7.99 -10.24 -10.72
C GLY A 14 8.28 -9.69 -9.32
N THR A 15 9.33 -10.14 -8.65
CA THR A 15 9.62 -9.76 -7.26
C THR A 15 11.12 -9.77 -7.06
N VAL A 16 11.71 -8.61 -6.81
CA VAL A 16 13.14 -8.42 -6.70
C VAL A 16 13.44 -7.65 -5.42
N LEU A 17 14.24 -8.25 -4.55
CA LEU A 17 14.86 -7.56 -3.41
C LEU A 17 16.35 -7.42 -3.67
N VAL A 18 16.96 -6.38 -3.11
CA VAL A 18 18.40 -6.17 -3.21
C VAL A 18 19.03 -5.97 -1.84
N LYS A 19 20.20 -6.57 -1.63
CA LYS A 19 21.01 -6.26 -0.44
C LYS A 19 21.74 -4.94 -0.66
N VAL A 20 21.69 -4.08 0.35
CA VAL A 20 22.45 -2.84 0.40
C VAL A 20 23.29 -2.81 1.68
N PRO A 21 24.42 -2.09 1.71
CA PRO A 21 25.17 -1.87 2.95
C PRO A 21 24.25 -1.35 4.04
N LYS A 22 24.53 -1.70 5.30
CA LYS A 22 23.74 -1.26 6.45
C LYS A 22 23.54 0.26 6.42
N VAL A 23 22.28 0.69 6.52
CA VAL A 23 21.86 2.08 6.45
C VAL A 23 21.61 2.61 7.85
N ASN A 24 22.04 3.84 8.11
CA ASN A 24 21.81 4.50 9.40
C ASN A 24 20.34 4.98 9.48
N PRO A 25 19.51 4.42 10.38
CA PRO A 25 18.10 4.81 10.49
C PRO A 25 17.90 6.22 11.05
N ASP A 26 18.91 6.80 11.71
CA ASP A 26 18.82 8.13 12.35
C ASP A 26 19.26 9.28 11.42
N SER A 27 19.60 8.97 10.16
CA SER A 27 19.99 9.99 9.19
C SER A 27 18.80 10.85 8.75
N GLU A 28 19.04 12.15 8.59
CA GLU A 28 18.07 13.11 8.03
C GLU A 28 17.76 12.77 6.56
N VAL A 29 18.80 12.40 5.80
CA VAL A 29 18.70 11.86 4.45
C VAL A 29 19.08 10.39 4.49
N VAL A 30 18.16 9.50 4.12
CA VAL A 30 18.40 8.07 4.08
C VAL A 30 19.12 7.72 2.78
N GLU A 31 20.40 7.33 2.88
CA GLU A 31 21.21 6.97 1.70
C GLU A 31 21.16 5.47 1.43
N ILE A 32 20.59 5.08 0.30
CA ILE A 32 20.63 3.71 -0.24
C ILE A 32 21.70 3.64 -1.32
N LYS A 33 22.75 2.85 -1.09
CA LYS A 33 23.82 2.61 -2.07
C LYS A 33 23.74 1.19 -2.58
N ILE A 34 23.23 1.03 -3.79
CA ILE A 34 23.12 -0.28 -4.43
C ILE A 34 24.49 -0.63 -5.05
N PRO A 35 25.10 -1.78 -4.71
CA PRO A 35 26.35 -2.20 -5.33
C PRO A 35 26.23 -2.36 -6.86
N ASP A 36 27.33 -2.19 -7.60
CA ASP A 36 27.34 -2.33 -9.06
C ASP A 36 26.96 -3.75 -9.53
N ASP A 37 27.35 -4.75 -8.73
CA ASP A 37 26.97 -6.16 -8.86
C ASP A 37 26.17 -6.59 -7.60
N PRO A 38 24.88 -6.22 -7.53
CA PRO A 38 24.09 -6.42 -6.33
C PRO A 38 23.69 -7.89 -6.16
N GLU A 39 23.74 -8.39 -4.92
CA GLU A 39 23.03 -9.62 -4.57
C GLU A 39 21.53 -9.35 -4.57
N VAL A 40 20.78 -10.12 -5.38
CA VAL A 40 19.33 -9.99 -5.49
C VAL A 40 18.59 -11.26 -5.12
N ALA A 41 17.41 -11.11 -4.54
CA ALA A 41 16.48 -12.21 -4.31
C ALA A 41 15.31 -12.09 -5.29
N VAL A 42 15.19 -13.09 -6.16
CA VAL A 42 14.12 -13.20 -7.18
C VAL A 42 13.17 -14.37 -6.93
N THR A 43 13.42 -15.15 -5.88
CA THR A 43 12.62 -16.33 -5.51
C THR A 43 12.17 -16.25 -4.06
N ARG A 44 11.06 -16.90 -3.72
CA ARG A 44 10.57 -16.97 -2.33
C ARG A 44 11.63 -17.46 -1.32
N PRO A 45 12.42 -18.53 -1.59
CA PRO A 45 13.50 -18.95 -0.70
C PRO A 45 14.57 -17.87 -0.49
N LEU A 46 15.01 -17.20 -1.57
CA LEU A 46 15.98 -16.11 -1.47
C LEU A 46 15.40 -14.91 -0.71
N ASN A 47 14.11 -14.59 -0.91
CA ASN A 47 13.44 -13.51 -0.18
C ASN A 47 13.49 -13.78 1.33
N LYS A 48 13.23 -15.03 1.76
CA LYS A 48 13.35 -15.41 3.19
C LYS A 48 14.78 -15.25 3.72
N LEU A 49 15.79 -15.56 2.92
CA LEU A 49 17.19 -15.36 3.30
C LEU A 49 17.51 -13.86 3.48
N PHE A 50 17.03 -13.01 2.59
CA PHE A 50 17.24 -11.56 2.66
C PHE A 50 16.48 -10.91 3.82
N GLN A 51 15.40 -11.54 4.28
CA GLN A 51 14.63 -11.13 5.45
C GLN A 51 15.29 -11.53 6.78
N THR A 52 16.36 -12.33 6.75
CA THR A 52 17.06 -12.75 7.97
C THR A 52 17.85 -11.56 8.53
N LYS A 53 17.71 -11.30 9.83
CA LYS A 53 18.41 -10.22 10.52
C LYS A 53 19.92 -10.30 10.31
N SER A 54 20.51 -9.20 9.86
CA SER A 54 21.94 -9.10 9.60
C SER A 54 22.50 -7.77 10.13
N PRO A 55 23.70 -7.78 10.75
CA PRO A 55 24.40 -6.55 11.10
C PRO A 55 25.04 -5.85 9.89
N ASP A 56 25.26 -6.58 8.79
CA ASP A 56 26.15 -6.13 7.71
C ASP A 56 25.39 -5.48 6.53
N PHE A 57 24.12 -5.82 6.36
CA PHE A 57 23.31 -5.35 5.25
C PHE A 57 21.89 -5.03 5.69
N ASP A 58 21.20 -4.23 4.88
CA ASP A 58 19.75 -4.09 4.87
C ASP A 58 19.18 -4.60 3.55
N ARG A 59 17.90 -4.95 3.57
CA ARG A 59 17.12 -5.27 2.38
C ARG A 59 16.46 -4.00 1.84
N TRP A 60 16.63 -3.75 0.55
CA TRP A 60 15.98 -2.66 -0.17
C TRP A 60 15.01 -3.15 -1.27
N ALA A 61 14.18 -2.19 -1.67
CA ALA A 61 13.20 -2.16 -2.75
C ALA A 61 11.83 -2.73 -2.40
N ALA A 62 11.32 -2.32 -1.23
CA ALA A 62 9.92 -2.46 -0.88
C ALA A 62 9.26 -1.08 -0.83
N GLY A 63 8.04 -1.00 -1.35
CA GLY A 63 7.23 0.21 -1.36
C GLY A 63 5.88 -0.04 -0.72
N GLY A 64 5.30 1.00 -0.14
CA GLY A 64 3.96 0.94 0.42
C GLY A 64 3.16 2.21 0.20
N PHE A 65 1.84 2.04 0.12
CA PHE A 65 0.92 3.08 -0.25
C PHE A 65 -0.32 3.09 0.63
N GLY A 66 -0.67 4.28 1.11
CA GLY A 66 -1.93 4.52 1.82
C GLY A 66 -2.84 5.41 0.99
N TYR A 67 -4.08 4.97 0.78
CA TYR A 67 -5.15 5.84 0.28
C TYR A 67 -5.89 6.49 1.44
N SER A 68 -6.06 7.80 1.37
CA SER A 68 -7.06 8.56 2.12
C SER A 68 -8.24 8.88 1.22
N ILE A 69 -9.43 8.46 1.59
CA ILE A 69 -10.66 8.63 0.80
C ILE A 69 -11.72 9.23 1.73
N GLY A 70 -12.01 10.53 1.55
CA GLY A 70 -12.94 11.30 2.38
C GLY A 70 -12.71 11.16 3.88
N GLY A 71 -11.46 11.33 4.29
CA GLY A 71 -11.04 11.23 5.70
C GLY A 71 -11.01 9.80 6.23
N CYS A 72 -11.07 8.79 5.37
CA CYS A 72 -10.86 7.39 5.75
C CYS A 72 -9.56 6.83 5.17
N MET A 73 -8.83 6.04 5.94
CA MET A 73 -7.63 5.32 5.47
C MET A 73 -7.94 3.85 5.21
N THR A 74 -7.35 3.28 4.15
CA THR A 74 -7.53 1.87 3.78
C THR A 74 -6.35 0.99 4.21
N PHE A 75 -6.65 -0.19 4.75
CA PHE A 75 -5.70 -1.23 5.15
C PHE A 75 -6.20 -2.60 4.70
N PHE A 76 -5.32 -3.60 4.68
CA PHE A 76 -5.58 -4.95 4.19
C PHE A 76 -5.10 -5.97 5.22
N MET A 77 -5.84 -7.04 5.46
CA MET A 77 -5.30 -8.17 6.22
C MET A 77 -4.40 -9.00 5.32
N ARG A 78 -3.15 -9.20 5.74
CA ARG A 78 -2.21 -10.08 5.06
C ARG A 78 -2.66 -11.53 5.18
N ASP A 79 -2.53 -12.28 4.10
CA ASP A 79 -2.86 -13.71 4.07
C ASP A 79 -2.11 -14.50 5.15
N GLU A 80 -2.73 -15.55 5.68
CA GLU A 80 -2.10 -16.48 6.64
C GLU A 80 -0.84 -17.15 6.06
N GLY A 81 -0.75 -17.26 4.73
CA GLY A 81 0.41 -17.79 4.02
C GLY A 81 1.49 -16.74 3.69
N ALA A 82 1.31 -15.47 4.08
CA ALA A 82 2.28 -14.42 3.78
C ALA A 82 3.64 -14.73 4.43
N PRO A 83 4.77 -14.48 3.74
CA PRO A 83 6.09 -14.81 4.27
C PRO A 83 6.46 -14.00 5.52
N THR A 84 5.83 -12.83 5.68
CA THR A 84 6.07 -11.87 6.76
C THR A 84 4.74 -11.28 7.21
N TYR A 85 4.60 -11.11 8.52
CA TYR A 85 3.42 -10.51 9.15
C TYR A 85 2.08 -11.11 8.67
N ALA A 86 1.99 -12.44 8.55
CA ALA A 86 0.74 -13.13 8.26
C ALA A 86 -0.34 -12.77 9.32
N GLY A 87 -1.59 -12.59 8.88
CA GLY A 87 -2.71 -12.22 9.77
C GLY A 87 -2.61 -10.83 10.38
N HIS A 88 -1.76 -9.95 9.83
CA HIS A 88 -1.64 -8.55 10.25
C HIS A 88 -2.29 -7.60 9.22
N LEU A 89 -2.88 -6.51 9.71
CA LEU A 89 -3.30 -5.34 8.94
C LEU A 89 -2.08 -4.60 8.40
N THR A 90 -2.03 -4.44 7.09
CA THR A 90 -1.00 -3.73 6.34
C THR A 90 -1.61 -2.58 5.53
N SER A 91 -0.89 -1.48 5.29
CA SER A 91 -1.18 -0.65 4.11
C SER A 91 -0.88 -1.46 2.86
N SER A 92 -1.23 -0.94 1.69
CA SER A 92 -0.75 -1.60 0.49
C SER A 92 0.77 -1.63 0.50
N THR A 93 1.37 -2.78 0.20
CA THR A 93 2.82 -2.97 0.22
C THR A 93 3.24 -4.09 -0.71
N GLY A 94 4.35 -3.88 -1.41
CA GLY A 94 5.02 -4.96 -2.09
C GLY A 94 6.43 -4.62 -2.49
N LEU A 95 6.97 -5.45 -3.38
CA LEU A 95 8.39 -5.50 -3.70
C LEU A 95 8.58 -5.07 -5.14
N SER A 96 9.76 -4.54 -5.45
CA SER A 96 10.05 -4.17 -6.84
C SER A 96 9.85 -5.33 -7.80
N GLY A 97 9.18 -5.08 -8.93
CA GLY A 97 9.05 -6.03 -10.03
C GLY A 97 10.25 -5.98 -10.98
N THR A 98 11.01 -4.88 -10.94
CA THR A 98 12.15 -4.61 -11.84
C THR A 98 13.28 -3.85 -11.13
N PRO A 99 14.53 -3.93 -11.62
CA PRO A 99 15.63 -3.12 -11.08
C PRO A 99 15.43 -1.61 -11.21
N GLU A 100 14.68 -1.16 -12.23
CA GLU A 100 14.37 0.25 -12.43
C GLU A 100 13.58 0.83 -11.24
N GLU A 101 12.67 0.04 -10.67
CA GLU A 101 11.92 0.40 -9.47
C GLU A 101 12.79 0.52 -8.21
N TRP A 102 14.02 0.01 -8.22
CA TRP A 102 14.95 0.26 -7.10
C TRP A 102 15.34 1.72 -6.98
N LEU A 103 15.37 2.45 -8.10
CA LEU A 103 15.68 3.88 -8.17
C LEU A 103 14.42 4.75 -8.07
N ASP A 104 13.24 4.20 -8.33
CA ASP A 104 11.97 4.94 -8.28
C ASP A 104 10.97 4.31 -7.29
N PRO A 105 11.21 4.47 -5.97
CA PRO A 105 10.36 3.86 -4.97
C PRO A 105 8.95 4.47 -4.90
N LEU A 106 8.73 5.69 -5.41
CA LEU A 106 7.41 6.29 -5.53
C LEU A 106 6.58 5.56 -6.60
N SER A 107 7.15 5.28 -7.78
CA SER A 107 6.46 4.47 -8.79
C SER A 107 6.12 3.09 -8.25
N LEU A 108 7.05 2.46 -7.51
CA LEU A 108 6.81 1.20 -6.82
C LEU A 108 5.62 1.30 -5.84
N ALA A 109 5.63 2.29 -4.94
CA ALA A 109 4.54 2.48 -3.98
C ALA A 109 3.18 2.64 -4.68
N ILE A 110 3.11 3.48 -5.72
CA ILE A 110 1.86 3.72 -6.47
C ILE A 110 1.38 2.47 -7.19
N ARG A 111 2.30 1.69 -7.78
CA ARG A 111 1.97 0.41 -8.40
C ARG A 111 1.29 -0.50 -7.39
N GLU A 112 1.94 -0.78 -6.27
CA GLU A 112 1.42 -1.67 -5.23
C GLU A 112 0.05 -1.18 -4.73
N GLY A 113 -0.08 0.12 -4.45
CA GLY A 113 -1.34 0.73 -4.03
C GLY A 113 -2.47 0.48 -5.01
N THR A 114 -2.19 0.62 -6.30
CA THR A 114 -3.17 0.45 -7.37
C THR A 114 -3.47 -1.03 -7.65
N GLU A 115 -2.49 -1.92 -7.49
CA GLU A 115 -2.65 -3.36 -7.67
C GLU A 115 -3.51 -3.99 -6.57
N GLU A 116 -3.33 -3.57 -5.32
CA GLU A 116 -4.02 -4.17 -4.17
C GLU A 116 -5.40 -3.55 -3.88
N LEU A 117 -5.72 -2.36 -4.42
CA LEU A 117 -7.01 -1.70 -4.17
C LEU A 117 -7.77 -1.37 -5.46
N ILE A 118 -8.94 -1.99 -5.63
CA ILE A 118 -9.94 -1.54 -6.60
C ILE A 118 -10.92 -0.62 -5.87
N ILE A 119 -11.03 0.61 -6.36
CA ILE A 119 -12.03 1.58 -5.92
C ILE A 119 -13.11 1.63 -7.00
N ALA A 120 -14.38 1.48 -6.63
CA ALA A 120 -15.48 1.56 -7.57
C ALA A 120 -16.68 2.32 -6.99
N ASN A 121 -17.40 3.00 -7.87
CA ASN A 121 -18.67 3.62 -7.60
C ASN A 121 -19.79 2.81 -8.27
N SER A 122 -20.85 2.50 -7.53
CA SER A 122 -21.95 1.65 -8.02
C SER A 122 -22.68 2.24 -9.23
N SER A 123 -22.64 3.57 -9.42
CA SER A 123 -23.32 4.27 -10.52
C SER A 123 -22.38 4.70 -11.64
N ARG A 124 -21.06 4.82 -11.38
CA ARG A 124 -20.08 5.36 -12.32
C ARG A 124 -19.00 4.36 -12.75
N GLY A 125 -18.97 3.18 -12.14
CA GLY A 125 -17.99 2.14 -12.46
C GLY A 125 -16.71 2.27 -11.65
N MET A 126 -15.59 1.82 -12.20
CA MET A 126 -14.30 1.85 -11.52
C MET A 126 -13.79 3.29 -11.38
N VAL A 127 -13.22 3.61 -10.23
CA VAL A 127 -12.49 4.85 -9.98
C VAL A 127 -11.02 4.61 -10.28
N VAL A 128 -10.45 5.47 -11.13
CA VAL A 128 -9.04 5.43 -11.49
C VAL A 128 -8.37 6.69 -10.96
N PRO A 129 -7.51 6.59 -9.92
CA PRO A 129 -6.79 7.73 -9.40
C PRO A 129 -5.91 8.37 -10.48
N GLN A 130 -5.84 9.70 -10.51
CA GLN A 130 -4.95 10.44 -11.41
C GLN A 130 -4.23 11.54 -10.66
N LEU A 131 -2.90 11.59 -10.79
CA LEU A 131 -2.11 12.72 -10.34
C LEU A 131 -2.24 13.88 -11.33
N GLU A 132 -2.36 15.09 -10.82
CA GLU A 132 -2.32 16.31 -11.61
C GLU A 132 -0.94 16.98 -11.54
N GLY A 133 -0.56 17.71 -12.58
CA GLY A 133 0.71 18.44 -12.67
C GLY A 133 1.63 17.95 -13.77
N ASN A 134 2.82 18.55 -13.84
CA ASN A 134 3.82 18.21 -14.85
C ASN A 134 4.67 17.01 -14.39
N GLY A 135 5.01 16.09 -15.29
CA GLY A 135 5.95 15.00 -15.03
C GLY A 135 5.33 13.76 -14.38
N VAL A 136 4.00 13.69 -14.29
CA VAL A 136 3.26 12.55 -13.73
C VAL A 136 2.68 11.63 -14.81
N GLU A 137 2.96 11.90 -16.09
CA GLU A 137 2.35 11.21 -17.23
C GLU A 137 2.68 9.72 -17.24
N GLN A 138 3.92 9.35 -16.89
CA GLN A 138 4.34 7.94 -16.82
C GLN A 138 3.67 7.21 -15.66
N ILE A 139 3.57 7.86 -14.50
CA ILE A 139 2.88 7.32 -13.32
C ILE A 139 1.41 7.09 -13.65
N ASN A 140 0.74 8.09 -14.23
CA ASN A 140 -0.66 7.97 -14.64
C ASN A 140 -0.86 6.88 -15.70
N LEU A 141 0.04 6.73 -16.66
CA LEU A 141 -0.02 5.64 -17.64
C LEU A 141 0.08 4.26 -16.95
N HIS A 142 0.92 4.14 -15.92
CA HIS A 142 1.06 2.94 -15.13
C HIS A 142 -0.23 2.61 -14.36
N ILE A 143 -0.80 3.60 -13.66
CA ILE A 143 -2.08 3.47 -12.95
C ILE A 143 -3.19 3.01 -13.91
N GLN A 144 -3.28 3.63 -15.10
CA GLN A 144 -4.29 3.26 -16.11
C GLN A 144 -4.12 1.83 -16.62
N THR A 145 -2.89 1.35 -16.71
CA THR A 145 -2.61 -0.02 -17.16
C THR A 145 -3.08 -1.04 -16.13
N ILE A 146 -2.76 -0.81 -14.85
CA ILE A 146 -3.23 -1.65 -13.73
C ILE A 146 -4.76 -1.58 -13.63
N ALA A 147 -5.34 -0.39 -13.72
CA ALA A 147 -6.78 -0.20 -13.67
C ALA A 147 -7.51 -1.02 -14.73
N LYS A 148 -7.01 -1.08 -15.98
CA LYS A 148 -7.60 -1.94 -17.03
C LYS A 148 -7.60 -3.42 -16.66
N SER A 149 -6.54 -3.90 -16.00
CA SER A 149 -6.49 -5.27 -15.47
C SER A 149 -7.54 -5.45 -14.36
N ASN A 150 -7.57 -4.53 -13.39
CA ASN A 150 -8.49 -4.54 -12.26
C ASN A 150 -9.96 -4.43 -12.68
N GLN A 151 -10.26 -3.80 -13.82
CA GLN A 151 -11.61 -3.70 -14.33
C GLN A 151 -12.21 -5.08 -14.65
N GLN A 152 -11.40 -6.02 -15.14
CA GLN A 152 -11.87 -7.39 -15.39
C GLN A 152 -12.22 -8.10 -14.08
N THR A 153 -11.39 -7.91 -13.05
CA THR A 153 -11.64 -8.39 -11.69
C THR A 153 -12.93 -7.80 -11.12
N LEU A 154 -13.09 -6.47 -11.23
CA LEU A 154 -14.29 -5.76 -10.78
C LEU A 154 -15.56 -6.34 -11.42
N LEU A 155 -15.57 -6.49 -12.75
CA LEU A 155 -16.74 -6.99 -13.49
C LEU A 155 -17.03 -8.47 -13.20
N HIS A 156 -16.02 -9.26 -12.85
CA HIS A 156 -16.21 -10.64 -12.43
C HIS A 156 -16.95 -10.74 -11.09
N PHE A 157 -16.54 -9.95 -10.09
CA PHE A 157 -17.10 -10.00 -8.74
C PHE A 157 -18.34 -9.13 -8.53
N ARG A 158 -18.43 -8.05 -9.30
CA ARG A 158 -19.50 -7.04 -9.23
C ARG A 158 -20.00 -6.71 -10.63
N PRO A 159 -20.65 -7.67 -11.33
CA PRO A 159 -21.22 -7.45 -12.66
C PRO A 159 -22.36 -6.41 -12.65
N ASP A 160 -22.87 -6.06 -11.47
CA ASP A 160 -23.84 -4.98 -11.25
C ASP A 160 -23.21 -3.58 -11.36
N ILE A 161 -21.89 -3.46 -11.22
CA ILE A 161 -21.17 -2.19 -11.36
C ILE A 161 -20.94 -1.91 -12.86
N PRO A 162 -21.22 -0.69 -13.36
CA PRO A 162 -20.99 -0.34 -14.75
C PRO A 162 -19.53 -0.57 -15.18
N PRO A 163 -19.28 -1.03 -16.42
CA PRO A 163 -17.93 -1.20 -16.97
C PRO A 163 -17.28 0.13 -17.37
N LEU A 164 -17.75 1.25 -16.81
CA LEU A 164 -17.18 2.56 -17.01
C LEU A 164 -16.00 2.74 -16.06
N SER A 165 -15.08 3.62 -16.44
CA SER A 165 -13.99 4.07 -15.57
C SER A 165 -14.03 5.58 -15.50
N GLU A 166 -13.96 6.11 -14.29
CA GLU A 166 -13.90 7.55 -14.03
C GLU A 166 -12.53 7.90 -13.47
N ASN A 167 -11.89 8.89 -14.07
CA ASN A 167 -10.64 9.42 -13.56
C ASN A 167 -10.94 10.40 -12.43
N ILE A 168 -10.34 10.17 -11.27
CA ILE A 168 -10.55 10.98 -10.07
C ILE A 168 -9.20 11.59 -9.67
N PRO A 169 -9.13 12.92 -9.45
CA PRO A 169 -7.90 13.56 -9.00
C PRO A 169 -7.41 12.96 -7.68
N MET A 170 -6.09 12.81 -7.58
CA MET A 170 -5.38 12.36 -6.39
C MET A 170 -4.21 13.29 -6.14
N SER A 171 -3.91 13.55 -4.88
CA SER A 171 -2.75 14.36 -4.47
C SER A 171 -1.98 13.66 -3.37
N PHE A 172 -0.65 13.82 -3.36
CA PHE A 172 0.15 13.33 -2.25
C PHE A 172 -0.08 14.18 -1.01
N MET A 173 -0.26 13.52 0.12
CA MET A 173 -0.37 14.22 1.39
C MET A 173 1.02 14.45 1.98
N ASP A 174 1.35 15.71 2.29
CA ASP A 174 2.59 16.01 3.03
C ASP A 174 2.51 15.49 4.46
N MET A 175 3.29 14.47 4.79
CA MET A 175 3.34 13.89 6.13
C MET A 175 4.45 14.55 7.00
N PRO A 176 4.22 14.78 8.30
CA PRO A 176 5.14 15.54 9.16
C PRO A 176 6.51 14.88 9.37
N ASN A 177 6.60 13.56 9.20
CA ASN A 177 7.81 12.77 9.44
C ASN A 177 8.43 12.23 8.13
N GLU A 178 8.09 12.82 6.98
CA GLU A 178 8.74 12.42 5.73
C GLU A 178 10.20 12.84 5.71
N ARG A 179 11.04 11.93 5.23
CA ARG A 179 12.47 12.14 5.04
C ARG A 179 12.82 12.05 3.57
N GLU A 180 13.92 12.70 3.21
CA GLU A 180 14.52 12.47 1.88
C GLU A 180 15.18 11.09 1.88
N ILE A 181 14.91 10.31 0.84
CA ILE A 181 15.67 9.12 0.49
C ILE A 181 16.48 9.43 -0.76
N LYS A 182 17.78 9.12 -0.69
CA LYS A 182 18.72 9.25 -1.80
C LYS A 182 19.15 7.84 -2.20
N ILE A 183 18.88 7.46 -3.44
CA ILE A 183 19.25 6.14 -3.96
C ILE A 183 20.29 6.32 -5.05
N GLN A 184 21.43 5.65 -4.89
CA GLN A 184 22.51 5.61 -5.86
C GLN A 184 22.65 4.19 -6.39
N TRP A 185 22.63 4.04 -7.71
CA TRP A 185 23.01 2.79 -8.37
C TRP A 185 23.79 3.10 -9.63
N ARG A 186 25.05 2.66 -9.69
CA ARG A 186 25.99 3.01 -10.77
C ARG A 186 26.09 4.53 -10.93
N ASP A 187 25.92 5.03 -12.15
CA ASP A 187 25.93 6.43 -12.55
C ASP A 187 24.58 7.15 -12.34
N GLN A 188 23.56 6.45 -11.84
CA GLN A 188 22.23 7.00 -11.61
C GLN A 188 22.01 7.36 -10.15
N GLU A 189 21.32 8.48 -9.94
CA GLU A 189 20.89 8.98 -8.65
C GLU A 189 19.41 9.34 -8.72
N SER A 190 18.67 8.96 -7.68
CA SER A 190 17.28 9.37 -7.48
C SER A 190 17.10 9.93 -6.08
N ARG A 191 16.24 10.94 -5.94
CA ARG A 191 15.87 11.56 -4.68
C ARG A 191 14.38 11.70 -4.58
N GLN A 192 13.83 11.25 -3.48
CA GLN A 192 12.39 11.30 -3.24
C GLN A 192 12.12 11.59 -1.76
N LYS A 193 10.93 12.12 -1.48
CA LYS A 193 10.49 12.42 -0.12
C LYS A 193 9.27 11.58 0.24
N GLY A 194 9.37 10.83 1.33
CA GLY A 194 8.32 9.94 1.81
C GLY A 194 8.58 9.49 3.24
N LEU A 195 7.68 8.65 3.76
CA LEU A 195 7.86 8.01 5.05
C LEU A 195 8.80 6.82 4.86
N ILE A 196 9.87 6.76 5.66
CA ILE A 196 10.85 5.68 5.56
C ILE A 196 10.72 4.79 6.79
N ASN A 197 10.28 3.56 6.57
CA ASN A 197 10.14 2.54 7.61
C ASN A 197 11.37 1.62 7.59
N PHE A 198 12.01 1.46 8.75
CA PHE A 198 13.05 0.47 8.97
C PHE A 198 12.42 -0.69 9.72
N ASP A 199 12.07 -1.76 9.00
CA ASP A 199 11.41 -2.92 9.57
C ASP A 199 12.45 -3.88 10.20
N PRO A 200 12.49 -3.99 11.55
CA PRO A 200 13.46 -4.85 12.22
C PRO A 200 13.13 -6.34 12.09
N GLY A 201 11.89 -6.70 11.77
CA GLY A 201 11.45 -8.09 11.62
C GLY A 201 11.87 -8.70 10.29
N VAL A 202 12.08 -7.87 9.27
CA VAL A 202 12.51 -8.32 7.93
C VAL A 202 13.83 -7.70 7.47
N ASN A 203 14.52 -7.00 8.37
CA ASN A 203 15.76 -6.27 8.09
C ASN A 203 15.63 -5.37 6.86
N GLY A 204 14.44 -4.76 6.70
CA GLY A 204 14.00 -4.11 5.47
C GLY A 204 13.90 -2.60 5.62
N ILE A 205 14.12 -1.91 4.52
CA ILE A 205 13.86 -0.49 4.37
C ILE A 205 12.72 -0.35 3.37
N ASP A 206 11.59 0.19 3.83
CA ASP A 206 10.41 0.39 3.00
C ASP A 206 10.19 1.89 2.79
N PHE A 207 9.91 2.27 1.54
CA PHE A 207 9.47 3.62 1.20
C PHE A 207 7.95 3.68 1.16
N LEU A 208 7.35 4.58 1.92
CA LEU A 208 5.90 4.70 2.01
C LEU A 208 5.44 6.09 1.57
N LYS A 209 4.31 6.13 0.87
CA LYS A 209 3.63 7.38 0.52
C LYS A 209 2.14 7.29 0.81
N VAL A 210 1.55 8.42 1.16
CA VAL A 210 0.11 8.55 1.37
C VAL A 210 -0.43 9.52 0.33
N ALA A 211 -1.53 9.14 -0.31
CA ALA A 211 -2.24 10.00 -1.22
C ALA A 211 -3.71 10.13 -0.83
N GLU A 212 -4.23 11.34 -1.02
CA GLU A 212 -5.64 11.66 -0.85
C GLU A 212 -6.31 11.66 -2.21
N LEU A 213 -7.37 10.86 -2.32
CA LEU A 213 -8.25 10.84 -3.46
C LEU A 213 -9.32 11.93 -3.27
N ASP A 214 -9.51 12.79 -4.27
CA ASP A 214 -10.50 13.85 -4.20
C ASP A 214 -11.92 13.27 -4.18
N SER A 215 -12.47 13.18 -2.97
CA SER A 215 -13.84 12.73 -2.75
C SER A 215 -14.87 13.86 -2.84
N SER A 216 -14.51 15.09 -3.20
CA SER A 216 -15.51 16.17 -3.35
C SER A 216 -16.47 15.91 -4.52
N ILE A 217 -16.03 15.12 -5.50
CA ILE A 217 -16.79 14.76 -6.69
C ILE A 217 -17.73 13.57 -6.50
N PHE A 218 -17.76 12.99 -5.28
CA PHE A 218 -18.68 11.93 -4.90
C PHE A 218 -19.03 11.90 -3.41
N TYR A 219 -20.28 11.63 -3.06
CA TYR A 219 -20.63 11.43 -1.65
C TYR A 219 -20.25 10.02 -1.21
N LEU A 220 -19.36 9.90 -0.23
CA LEU A 220 -19.13 8.64 0.48
C LEU A 220 -20.31 8.39 1.43
N ARG A 221 -21.38 7.78 0.92
CA ARG A 221 -22.51 7.36 1.77
C ARG A 221 -22.23 6.05 2.49
N GLY A 222 -21.37 5.20 1.94
CA GLY A 222 -20.93 3.95 2.54
C GLY A 222 -19.74 3.37 1.78
N ILE A 223 -18.88 2.63 2.51
CA ILE A 223 -17.79 1.86 1.92
C ILE A 223 -18.12 0.38 2.07
N VAL A 224 -18.38 -0.30 0.95
CA VAL A 224 -18.55 -1.75 0.93
C VAL A 224 -17.22 -2.40 0.64
N VAL A 225 -16.64 -3.07 1.63
CA VAL A 225 -15.48 -3.95 1.41
C VAL A 225 -15.99 -5.32 1.00
N HIS A 226 -15.54 -5.80 -0.17
CA HIS A 226 -15.68 -7.19 -0.52
C HIS A 226 -14.39 -7.96 -0.17
N ALA A 227 -14.56 -9.02 0.61
CA ALA A 227 -13.59 -10.09 0.77
C ALA A 227 -14.33 -11.37 0.41
N GLU A 228 -13.70 -12.29 -0.33
CA GLU A 228 -14.28 -13.62 -0.47
C GLU A 228 -14.36 -14.31 0.91
N SER A 229 -15.00 -15.48 1.01
CA SER A 229 -14.78 -16.37 2.15
C SER A 229 -14.19 -17.67 1.62
N GLU A 230 -13.43 -18.38 2.45
CA GLU A 230 -12.98 -19.73 2.10
C GLU A 230 -14.22 -20.57 1.74
N GLY A 231 -14.37 -20.92 0.47
CA GLY A 231 -15.52 -21.69 -0.04
C GLY A 231 -16.38 -21.00 -1.11
N GLY A 232 -16.01 -19.81 -1.60
CA GLY A 232 -16.67 -19.19 -2.76
C GLY A 232 -18.06 -18.61 -2.47
N PHE A 233 -18.44 -18.46 -1.20
CA PHE A 233 -19.63 -17.72 -0.80
C PHE A 233 -19.23 -16.31 -0.38
N SER A 234 -19.60 -15.32 -1.19
CA SER A 234 -19.60 -13.91 -0.79
C SER A 234 -20.60 -13.73 0.35
N HIS A 235 -20.16 -13.27 1.53
CA HIS A 235 -21.10 -12.78 2.52
C HIS A 235 -21.51 -11.35 2.12
N PRO A 236 -22.78 -11.09 1.76
CA PRO A 236 -23.24 -9.73 1.56
C PRO A 236 -23.15 -9.00 2.89
N SER A 237 -22.28 -8.00 2.93
CA SER A 237 -22.24 -7.06 4.04
C SER A 237 -23.44 -6.11 3.91
N ILE A 238 -24.37 -6.23 4.85
CA ILE A 238 -25.61 -5.44 4.87
C ILE A 238 -25.30 -4.00 5.30
N GLY A 239 -25.39 -3.07 4.34
CA GLY A 239 -26.23 -1.88 4.44
C GLY A 239 -25.61 -0.56 4.94
N ILE A 240 -25.01 0.21 4.02
CA ILE A 240 -25.36 1.63 3.85
C ILE A 240 -25.49 1.89 2.34
N LYS A 241 -26.57 2.59 1.95
CA LYS A 241 -26.97 2.86 0.55
C LYS A 241 -25.78 3.21 -0.35
N ASP A 242 -25.62 2.36 -1.36
CA ASP A 242 -24.92 2.47 -2.64
C ASP A 242 -24.23 3.81 -2.89
N ASP A 243 -22.90 3.85 -2.78
CA ASP A 243 -22.08 4.78 -3.56
C ASP A 243 -20.66 4.23 -3.80
N PHE A 244 -20.01 3.53 -2.84
CA PHE A 244 -18.63 3.02 -3.01
C PHE A 244 -18.41 1.55 -2.63
N VAL A 245 -17.56 0.89 -3.41
CA VAL A 245 -17.12 -0.49 -3.26
C VAL A 245 -15.60 -0.52 -3.31
N LEU A 246 -14.97 -1.12 -2.31
CA LEU A 246 -13.55 -1.43 -2.27
C LEU A 246 -13.37 -2.95 -2.42
N LEU A 247 -12.57 -3.37 -3.40
CA LEU A 247 -12.18 -4.76 -3.60
C LEU A 247 -10.67 -4.89 -3.50
N ASP A 248 -10.20 -6.07 -3.08
CA ASP A 248 -8.81 -6.48 -3.28
C ASP A 248 -8.56 -6.73 -4.78
N GLY A 249 -7.49 -6.15 -5.32
CA GLY A 249 -7.20 -6.15 -6.75
C GLY A 249 -6.30 -7.25 -7.26
N GLU A 250 -5.64 -8.03 -6.39
CA GLU A 250 -4.56 -8.94 -6.81
C GLU A 250 -5.08 -10.18 -7.57
N ALA A 251 -5.12 -10.08 -8.91
CA ALA A 251 -5.29 -11.22 -9.82
C ALA A 251 -3.93 -11.86 -10.11
N THR A 252 -3.50 -12.81 -9.27
CA THR A 252 -2.30 -13.59 -9.61
C THR A 252 -2.55 -14.36 -10.92
N GLY A 253 -1.56 -14.43 -11.82
CA GLY A 253 -1.62 -15.05 -13.16
C GLY A 253 -1.99 -16.55 -13.22
N GLY A 254 -2.60 -17.10 -12.17
CA GLY A 254 -3.23 -18.40 -12.10
C GLY A 254 -4.71 -18.38 -11.66
N GLY A 255 -5.38 -17.22 -11.66
CA GLY A 255 -6.82 -17.12 -11.37
C GLY A 255 -7.21 -17.45 -9.92
N LYS A 256 -6.27 -17.39 -8.99
CA LYS A 256 -6.56 -17.44 -7.54
C LYS A 256 -6.46 -16.02 -6.99
N PHE A 257 -7.61 -15.47 -6.65
CA PHE A 257 -7.70 -14.23 -5.89
C PHE A 257 -7.35 -14.54 -4.43
N LEU A 258 -6.54 -13.67 -3.83
CA LEU A 258 -6.23 -13.78 -2.42
C LEU A 258 -7.42 -13.26 -1.64
N ASN A 259 -7.84 -14.03 -0.65
CA ASN A 259 -9.02 -13.72 0.11
C ASN A 259 -8.69 -12.71 1.22
N ARG A 260 -8.26 -11.50 0.84
CA ARG A 260 -7.88 -10.49 1.81
C ARG A 260 -9.07 -9.62 2.17
N LYS A 261 -9.17 -9.32 3.45
CA LYS A 261 -10.16 -8.39 3.98
C LYS A 261 -9.59 -6.98 3.93
N VAL A 262 -10.31 -6.06 3.30
CA VAL A 262 -10.00 -4.62 3.39
C VAL A 262 -10.63 -4.04 4.67
N TYR A 263 -9.93 -3.13 5.30
CA TYR A 263 -10.34 -2.45 6.52
C TYR A 263 -10.25 -0.96 6.30
N VAL A 264 -11.25 -0.26 6.79
CA VAL A 264 -11.31 1.19 6.69
C VAL A 264 -11.27 1.79 8.08
N ILE A 265 -10.41 2.79 8.22
CA ILE A 265 -10.23 3.57 9.43
C ILE A 265 -10.78 4.97 9.20
N ASN A 266 -11.82 5.36 9.94
CA ASN A 266 -12.35 6.72 9.91
C ASN A 266 -11.46 7.65 10.78
N LEU A 267 -10.89 8.70 10.18
CA LEU A 267 -10.03 9.66 10.87
C LEU A 267 -10.82 10.81 11.54
N GLY A 268 -12.07 11.06 11.14
CA GLY A 268 -12.91 12.12 11.69
C GLY A 268 -13.34 11.86 13.14
N SER A 269 -13.49 10.60 13.54
CA SER A 269 -13.76 10.21 14.94
C SER A 269 -12.59 10.55 15.86
N PHE A 270 -11.36 10.66 15.33
CA PHE A 270 -10.16 10.98 16.10
C PHE A 270 -10.21 12.40 16.71
N LYS A 271 -10.63 13.40 15.93
CA LYS A 271 -10.77 14.80 16.42
C LYS A 271 -11.82 14.90 17.54
N GLN A 272 -12.94 14.19 17.39
CA GLN A 272 -14.01 14.16 18.39
C GLN A 272 -13.54 13.49 19.70
N TRP A 273 -12.68 12.48 19.61
CA TRP A 273 -12.17 11.73 20.76
C TRP A 273 -11.13 12.51 21.58
N LYS A 274 -10.22 13.24 20.92
CA LYS A 274 -9.28 14.14 21.61
C LYS A 274 -10.00 15.25 22.38
N THR A 275 -11.09 15.78 21.81
CA THR A 275 -11.96 16.77 22.48
C THR A 275 -12.60 16.19 23.75
N ALA A 276 -12.76 14.87 23.84
CA ALA A 276 -13.27 14.18 25.02
C ALA A 276 -12.21 13.89 26.10
N GLY A 277 -10.96 14.32 25.93
CA GLY A 277 -9.93 14.34 26.99
C GLY A 277 -9.14 13.05 27.17
N PHE A 278 -9.17 12.13 26.21
CA PHE A 278 -8.39 10.90 26.26
C PHE A 278 -6.93 11.13 25.79
N GLY A 279 -5.96 10.54 26.48
CA GLY A 279 -4.52 10.74 26.22
C GLY A 279 -3.98 10.03 24.97
N SER A 280 -2.80 10.45 24.51
CA SER A 280 -2.09 9.89 23.34
C SER A 280 -1.70 8.42 23.48
N ASP A 281 -1.66 7.85 24.69
CA ASP A 281 -1.38 6.42 24.85
C ASP A 281 -2.52 5.53 24.33
N HIS A 282 -3.68 6.13 24.02
CA HIS A 282 -4.90 5.48 23.50
C HIS A 282 -5.19 5.77 22.01
N LEU A 283 -4.22 6.25 21.24
CA LEU A 283 -4.32 6.66 19.81
C LEU A 283 -5.12 5.74 18.86
N LEU A 284 -5.24 4.43 19.15
CA LEU A 284 -5.93 3.45 18.30
C LEU A 284 -7.31 3.01 18.84
N GLU A 285 -7.74 3.48 20.02
CA GLU A 285 -9.07 3.17 20.55
C GLU A 285 -10.27 3.79 19.78
N PRO A 286 -10.15 4.97 19.15
CA PRO A 286 -11.25 5.52 18.33
C PRO A 286 -11.32 4.93 16.91
N LEU A 287 -10.49 3.94 16.57
CA LEU A 287 -10.53 3.26 15.29
C LEU A 287 -11.80 2.41 15.19
N LEU A 288 -12.78 2.93 14.46
CA LEU A 288 -13.88 2.12 13.97
C LEU A 288 -13.34 1.28 12.82
N ILE A 289 -13.01 0.04 13.14
CA ILE A 289 -12.59 -0.94 12.14
C ILE A 289 -13.84 -1.60 11.63
N PHE A 290 -14.11 -1.39 10.34
CA PHE A 290 -15.19 -2.04 9.66
C PHE A 290 -14.65 -3.22 8.85
N GLN A 291 -15.27 -4.39 9.04
CA GLN A 291 -15.14 -5.52 8.13
C GLN A 291 -16.52 -5.81 7.56
N GLY A 292 -16.70 -5.59 6.25
CA GLY A 292 -18.02 -5.76 5.62
C GLY A 292 -19.12 -4.99 6.36
N GLY A 293 -18.89 -3.71 6.68
CA GLY A 293 -19.86 -2.85 7.36
C GLY A 293 -20.12 -3.15 8.85
N GLN A 294 -19.55 -4.21 9.42
CA GLN A 294 -19.64 -4.50 10.85
C GLN A 294 -18.47 -3.90 11.62
N ARG A 295 -18.77 -3.22 12.73
CA ARG A 295 -17.77 -2.71 13.68
C ARG A 295 -17.12 -3.87 14.42
N LEU A 296 -15.80 -3.97 14.37
CA LEU A 296 -15.04 -4.94 15.16
C LEU A 296 -14.67 -4.41 16.56
N PRO A 297 -14.54 -5.27 17.58
CA PRO A 297 -14.02 -4.90 18.90
C PRO A 297 -12.55 -4.44 18.83
N ILE A 298 -12.21 -3.42 19.62
CA ILE A 298 -11.02 -2.56 19.51
C ILE A 298 -9.75 -3.14 20.18
N GLU A 299 -9.89 -3.91 21.27
CA GLU A 299 -8.76 -4.25 22.15
C GLU A 299 -7.66 -5.18 21.57
N PRO A 300 -7.87 -6.03 20.54
CA PRO A 300 -6.79 -6.81 19.93
C PRO A 300 -5.98 -6.07 18.84
N VAL A 301 -6.40 -4.88 18.40
CA VAL A 301 -6.06 -4.37 17.06
C VAL A 301 -4.63 -3.86 16.94
N ARG A 302 -4.04 -3.26 17.99
CA ARG A 302 -2.67 -2.70 17.87
C ARG A 302 -1.63 -3.73 17.47
N ALA A 303 -1.75 -4.93 18.03
CA ALA A 303 -0.88 -6.07 17.72
C ALA A 303 -1.11 -6.62 16.31
N LEU A 304 -2.22 -6.25 15.66
CA LEU A 304 -2.53 -6.69 14.30
C LEU A 304 -1.90 -5.78 13.26
N PHE A 305 -1.40 -4.57 13.55
CA PHE A 305 -0.81 -3.75 12.48
C PHE A 305 0.66 -4.09 12.21
N THR A 306 1.04 -4.10 10.94
CA THR A 306 2.45 -4.16 10.52
C THR A 306 3.19 -2.87 10.93
N PRO A 307 4.53 -2.92 11.09
CA PRO A 307 5.33 -1.72 11.33
C PRO A 307 5.08 -0.61 10.29
N VAL A 308 5.00 -1.01 9.01
CA VAL A 308 4.66 -0.12 7.88
C VAL A 308 3.33 0.62 8.11
N SER A 309 2.27 -0.10 8.47
CA SER A 309 0.96 0.53 8.74
C SER A 309 1.02 1.48 9.90
N MET A 310 1.74 1.10 10.96
CA MET A 310 1.88 1.93 12.14
C MET A 310 2.58 3.25 11.81
N GLU A 311 3.57 3.26 10.92
CA GLU A 311 4.21 4.50 10.47
C GLU A 311 3.24 5.41 9.70
N ILE A 312 2.43 4.87 8.79
CA ILE A 312 1.39 5.64 8.09
C ILE A 312 0.37 6.19 9.09
N ILE A 313 -0.12 5.37 10.02
CA ILE A 313 -1.11 5.78 11.01
C ILE A 313 -0.54 6.91 11.88
N LYS A 314 0.67 6.75 12.43
CA LYS A 314 1.33 7.78 13.26
C LYS A 314 1.48 9.10 12.49
N ALA A 315 1.91 9.03 11.24
CA ALA A 315 2.13 10.20 10.40
C ALA A 315 0.81 10.96 10.13
N VAL A 316 -0.24 10.23 9.76
CA VAL A 316 -1.57 10.81 9.54
C VAL A 316 -2.13 11.42 10.82
N LEU A 317 -2.04 10.73 11.95
CA LEU A 317 -2.50 11.26 13.24
C LEU A 317 -1.74 12.53 13.61
N SER A 318 -0.40 12.53 13.48
CA SER A 318 0.43 13.71 13.75
C SER A 318 0.03 14.91 12.87
N LYS A 319 -0.29 14.66 11.59
CA LYS A 319 -0.78 15.70 10.67
C LYS A 319 -2.12 16.27 11.14
N LEU A 320 -3.06 15.42 11.54
CA LEU A 320 -4.37 15.83 12.02
C LEU A 320 -4.30 16.61 13.34
N GLU A 321 -3.30 16.34 14.17
CA GLU A 321 -3.06 17.08 15.41
C GLU A 321 -2.51 18.48 15.19
N ALA A 322 -1.81 18.71 14.09
CA ALA A 322 -1.27 20.01 13.71
C ALA A 322 -2.31 20.95 13.06
N GLN A 323 -3.50 20.44 12.72
CA GLN A 323 -4.62 21.16 12.07
C GLN A 323 -5.75 21.53 13.03
#